data_AF-A0A349EFH3-F1
#
_entry.id   AF-A0A349EFH3-F1
#
_cell.length_a   1.000
_cell.length_b   1.000
_cell.length_c   1.000
_cell.angle_alpha   90.00
_cell.angle_beta   90.00
_cell.angle_gamma   90.00
#
_symmetry.space_group_name_H-M   'P 1'
#
loop_
_entity.id
_entity.type
_entity.pdbx_description
1 polymer ?
#
loop_
_entity_poly.entity_id
_entity_poly.type
_entity_poly.pdbx_seq_one_letter_code
_entity_poly.pdbx_strand_id
1 'polypeptide(L)'
;KAQSHGLGLFIRSLVGLDHEAAMQAFSDFISGTTTTPNQIEFINLIVQELTQNGVIAPDRLFQSPFTDLNAQGLLGIFPPAKVTQMVQVLETIGKRAAA
;
A
#
# COMPACT_ATOMS: atom_id res chain seq x y z
N LYS A 1 17.13 -5.78 12.28
CA LYS A 1 15.78 -6.35 12.47
C LYS A 1 14.84 -5.25 12.97
N ALA A 2 14.28 -4.39 12.11
CA ALA A 2 13.33 -3.34 12.51
C ALA A 2 12.73 -2.58 11.30
N GLN A 3 12.16 -3.27 10.29
CA GLN A 3 11.59 -2.55 9.13
C GLN A 3 10.17 -2.99 8.76
N SER A 4 9.67 -4.09 9.32
CA SER A 4 8.33 -4.63 9.06
C SER A 4 7.22 -4.05 9.93
N HIS A 5 7.53 -3.19 10.91
CA HIS A 5 6.52 -2.56 11.77
C HIS A 5 5.77 -1.41 11.09
N GLY A 6 6.43 -0.60 10.26
CA GLY A 6 5.82 0.60 9.68
C GLY A 6 4.65 0.31 8.74
N LEU A 7 4.78 -0.69 7.87
CA LEU A 7 3.75 -0.98 6.87
C LEU A 7 2.52 -1.70 7.43
N GLY A 8 2.72 -2.65 8.34
CA GLY A 8 1.63 -3.33 9.03
C GLY A 8 0.82 -2.38 9.92
N LEU A 9 1.48 -1.35 10.48
CA LEU A 9 0.81 -0.25 11.15
C LEU A 9 0.12 0.69 10.16
N PHE A 10 0.78 1.11 9.09
CA PHE A 10 0.22 1.94 8.02
C PHE A 10 -1.09 1.37 7.47
N ILE A 11 -1.11 0.13 6.99
CA ILE A 11 -2.35 -0.36 6.37
C ILE A 11 -3.39 -0.78 7.44
N ARG A 12 -2.98 -1.17 8.66
CA ARG A 12 -3.93 -1.35 9.77
C ARG A 12 -4.56 -0.02 10.21
N SER A 13 -3.83 1.08 10.04
CA SER A 13 -4.33 2.42 10.26
C SER A 13 -5.35 2.78 9.17
N LEU A 14 -5.21 2.32 7.93
CA LEU A 14 -6.18 2.58 6.84
C LEU A 14 -7.58 1.99 7.06
N VAL A 15 -7.74 0.96 7.89
CA VAL A 15 -9.06 0.42 8.22
C VAL A 15 -9.74 1.33 9.24
N GLY A 16 -10.46 2.34 8.73
CA GLY A 16 -11.23 3.29 9.55
C GLY A 16 -10.53 4.62 9.85
N LEU A 17 -9.36 4.91 9.27
CA LEU A 17 -8.77 6.25 9.32
C LEU A 17 -9.02 7.04 8.03
N ASP A 18 -8.94 8.35 8.20
CA ASP A 18 -8.96 9.34 7.13
C ASP A 18 -7.67 9.32 6.27
N HIS A 19 -7.74 9.98 5.12
CA HIS A 19 -6.69 10.06 4.11
C HIS A 19 -5.37 10.66 4.64
N GLU A 20 -5.38 11.56 5.63
CA GLU A 20 -4.15 12.16 6.17
C GLU A 20 -3.33 11.15 6.98
N ALA A 21 -4.00 10.34 7.80
CA ALA A 21 -3.32 9.31 8.60
C ALA A 21 -2.69 8.23 7.71
N ALA A 22 -3.34 7.92 6.59
CA ALA A 22 -2.76 7.11 5.53
C ALA A 22 -1.43 7.71 5.04
N MET A 23 -1.46 8.99 4.68
CA MET A 23 -0.31 9.64 4.08
C MET A 23 0.90 9.78 5.01
N GLN A 24 0.64 9.99 6.31
CA GLN A 24 1.70 10.00 7.32
C GLN A 24 2.39 8.64 7.44
N ALA A 25 1.62 7.56 7.60
CA ALA A 25 2.21 6.25 7.78
C ALA A 25 2.83 5.68 6.47
N PHE A 26 2.40 6.18 5.29
CA PHE A 26 3.14 6.00 4.04
C PHE A 26 4.50 6.73 4.03
N SER A 27 4.53 7.98 4.48
CA SER A 27 5.76 8.78 4.55
C SER A 27 6.81 8.12 5.45
N ASP A 28 6.37 7.52 6.56
CA ASP A 28 7.23 6.71 7.43
C ASP A 28 7.71 5.43 6.74
N PHE A 29 6.88 4.78 5.93
CA PHE A 29 7.24 3.59 5.17
C PHE A 29 8.30 3.86 4.09
N ILE A 30 8.27 5.04 3.47
CA ILE A 30 9.22 5.46 2.43
C ILE A 30 10.39 6.31 2.93
N SER A 31 10.44 6.56 4.23
CA SER A 31 11.53 7.28 4.87
C SER A 31 12.89 6.65 4.51
N GLY A 32 13.79 7.47 3.97
CA GLY A 32 15.12 7.06 3.48
C GLY A 32 15.25 6.94 1.96
N THR A 33 14.17 7.14 1.19
CA THR A 33 14.20 7.20 -0.28
C THR A 33 13.47 8.44 -0.79
N THR A 34 13.97 9.09 -1.84
CA THR A 34 13.22 10.16 -2.53
C THR A 34 11.97 9.57 -3.15
N THR A 35 10.80 9.94 -2.62
CA THR A 35 9.52 9.45 -3.12
C THR A 35 9.25 10.00 -4.52
N THR A 36 8.93 9.12 -5.46
CA THR A 36 8.57 9.53 -6.82
C THR A 36 7.06 9.83 -6.92
N PRO A 37 6.61 10.67 -7.87
CA PRO A 37 5.19 10.93 -8.09
C PRO A 37 4.36 9.66 -8.28
N ASN A 38 4.89 8.69 -9.04
CA ASN A 38 4.20 7.41 -9.26
C ASN A 38 4.06 6.60 -7.97
N GLN A 39 5.00 6.68 -7.03
CA GLN A 39 4.89 6.01 -5.73
C GLN A 39 3.80 6.64 -4.86
N ILE A 40 3.67 7.98 -4.89
CA ILE A 40 2.60 8.70 -4.18
C ILE A 40 1.25 8.30 -4.76
N GLU A 41 1.11 8.38 -6.07
CA GLU A 41 -0.16 8.08 -6.75
C GLU A 41 -0.59 6.63 -6.56
N PHE A 42 0.36 5.68 -6.62
CA PHE A 42 0.07 4.28 -6.37
C PHE A 42 -0.53 4.05 -4.99
N ILE A 43 -0.06 4.81 -4.00
CA ILE A 43 -0.49 4.66 -2.63
C ILE A 43 -1.83 5.35 -2.41
N ASN A 44 -2.05 6.50 -3.02
CA ASN A 44 -3.37 7.14 -3.04
C ASN A 44 -4.44 6.18 -3.57
N LEU A 45 -4.14 5.44 -4.64
CA LEU A 45 -5.05 4.42 -5.18
C LEU A 45 -5.31 3.27 -4.19
N ILE A 46 -4.28 2.78 -3.49
CA ILE A 46 -4.45 1.77 -2.43
C ILE A 46 -5.35 2.31 -1.32
N VAL A 47 -5.11 3.53 -0.86
CA VAL A 47 -5.87 4.16 0.23
C VAL A 47 -7.32 4.37 -0.19
N GLN A 48 -7.55 4.82 -1.41
CA GLN A 48 -8.89 5.00 -1.97
C GLN A 48 -9.65 3.67 -2.02
N GLU A 49 -9.05 2.63 -2.58
CA GLU A 49 -9.69 1.32 -2.72
C GLU A 49 -9.93 0.67 -1.34
N LEU A 50 -9.01 0.80 -0.37
CA LEU A 50 -9.23 0.32 1.00
C LEU A 50 -10.33 1.09 1.71
N THR A 51 -10.41 2.40 1.51
CA THR A 51 -11.47 3.23 2.10
C THR A 51 -12.84 2.89 1.51
N GLN A 52 -12.91 2.60 0.21
CA GLN A 52 -14.16 2.30 -0.50
C GLN A 52 -14.64 0.87 -0.26
N ASN A 53 -13.72 -0.10 -0.34
CA ASN A 53 -14.06 -1.53 -0.36
C ASN A 53 -13.74 -2.24 0.96
N GLY A 54 -13.04 -1.58 1.90
CA GLY A 54 -12.57 -2.14 3.17
C GLY A 54 -11.41 -3.14 3.04
N VAL A 55 -11.27 -3.78 1.87
CA VAL A 55 -10.23 -4.76 1.54
C VAL A 55 -9.77 -4.59 0.10
N ILE A 56 -8.53 -4.98 -0.17
CA ILE A 56 -7.97 -5.08 -1.51
C ILE A 56 -7.29 -6.45 -1.64
N ALA A 57 -7.64 -7.20 -2.67
CA ALA A 57 -6.91 -8.42 -3.03
C ALA A 57 -5.55 -8.05 -3.65
N PRO A 58 -4.44 -8.74 -3.31
CA PRO A 58 -3.12 -8.42 -3.86
C PRO A 58 -3.05 -8.37 -5.38
N ASP A 59 -3.82 -9.23 -6.06
CA ASP A 59 -3.89 -9.28 -7.53
C ASP A 59 -4.42 -7.98 -8.15
N ARG A 60 -5.21 -7.19 -7.40
CA ARG A 60 -5.72 -5.88 -7.84
C ARG A 60 -4.59 -4.90 -8.15
N LEU A 61 -3.45 -5.01 -7.47
CA LEU A 61 -2.28 -4.14 -7.69
C LEU A 61 -1.60 -4.37 -9.06
N PHE A 62 -1.99 -5.41 -9.77
CA PHE A 62 -1.52 -5.76 -11.11
C PHE A 62 -2.58 -5.50 -12.18
N GLN A 63 -3.60 -4.69 -11.87
CA GLN A 63 -4.66 -4.28 -12.79
C GLN A 63 -4.81 -2.76 -12.83
N SER A 64 -5.51 -2.22 -13.83
CA SER A 64 -5.88 -0.81 -13.85
C SER A 64 -6.74 -0.47 -12.62
N PRO A 65 -6.52 0.70 -11.96
CA PRO A 65 -5.67 1.83 -12.37
C PRO A 65 -4.18 1.72 -12.04
N PHE A 66 -3.74 0.69 -11.32
CA PHE A 66 -2.34 0.55 -10.87
C PHE A 66 -1.35 0.33 -12.01
N THR A 67 -1.74 -0.46 -13.02
CA THR A 67 -0.91 -0.70 -14.21
C THR A 67 -0.82 0.49 -15.15
N ASP A 68 -1.68 1.48 -14.97
CA ASP A 68 -1.66 2.71 -15.79
C ASP A 68 -0.54 3.65 -15.30
N LEU A 69 -0.15 3.53 -14.02
CA LEU A 69 1.01 4.25 -13.45
C LEU A 69 2.35 3.66 -13.89
N ASN A 70 2.39 2.34 -14.13
CA ASN A 70 3.55 1.64 -14.66
C ASN A 70 3.12 0.30 -15.25
N ALA A 71 3.61 -0.05 -16.43
CA ALA A 71 3.26 -1.31 -17.10
C ALA A 71 3.59 -2.58 -16.30
N GLN A 72 4.52 -2.50 -15.33
CA GLN A 72 4.87 -3.59 -14.40
C GLN A 72 4.09 -3.50 -13.07
N GLY A 73 3.12 -2.59 -12.95
CA GLY A 73 2.38 -2.30 -11.73
C GLY A 73 3.32 -1.91 -10.59
N LEU A 74 3.11 -2.49 -9.40
CA LEU A 74 3.94 -2.16 -8.24
C LEU A 74 5.41 -2.58 -8.39
N LEU A 75 5.71 -3.60 -9.21
CA LEU A 75 7.08 -4.10 -9.43
C LEU A 75 7.95 -3.07 -10.15
N GLY A 76 7.35 -2.20 -10.96
CA GLY A 76 8.05 -1.11 -11.64
C GLY A 76 8.18 0.17 -10.81
N ILE A 77 7.50 0.23 -9.65
CA ILE A 77 7.38 1.44 -8.82
C ILE A 77 8.14 1.28 -7.49
N PHE A 78 8.18 0.06 -6.94
CA PHE A 78 8.81 -0.24 -5.66
C PHE A 78 9.86 -1.36 -5.80
N PRO A 79 10.93 -1.33 -4.99
CA PRO A 79 11.91 -2.41 -4.97
C PRO A 79 11.28 -3.71 -4.45
N PRO A 80 11.77 -4.90 -4.86
CA PRO A 80 11.15 -6.19 -4.53
C PRO A 80 10.88 -6.40 -3.04
N ALA A 81 11.79 -5.98 -2.17
CA ALA A 81 11.61 -6.07 -0.72
C ALA A 81 10.38 -5.30 -0.22
N LYS A 82 10.09 -4.13 -0.80
CA LYS A 82 8.90 -3.34 -0.46
C LYS A 82 7.63 -3.95 -1.07
N VAL A 83 7.72 -4.48 -2.28
CA VAL A 83 6.61 -5.19 -2.93
C VAL A 83 6.13 -6.35 -2.07
N THR A 84 7.06 -7.21 -1.62
CA THR A 84 6.73 -8.33 -0.74
C THR A 84 6.06 -7.86 0.56
N GLN A 85 6.56 -6.78 1.17
CA GLN A 85 5.96 -6.23 2.37
C GLN A 85 4.52 -5.73 2.12
N MET A 86 4.27 -5.01 1.02
CA MET A 86 2.92 -4.51 0.66
C MET A 86 1.92 -5.64 0.48
N VAL A 87 2.29 -6.69 -0.26
CA VAL A 87 1.42 -7.85 -0.47
C VAL A 87 1.07 -8.53 0.86
N GLN A 88 2.07 -8.79 1.71
CA GLN A 88 1.86 -9.44 3.01
C GLN A 88 0.91 -8.67 3.93
N VAL A 89 0.98 -7.34 3.88
CA VAL A 89 0.12 -6.50 4.70
C VAL A 89 -1.31 -6.48 4.17
N LEU A 90 -1.51 -6.36 2.86
CA LEU A 90 -2.85 -6.44 2.25
C LEU A 90 -3.54 -7.78 2.55
N GLU A 91 -2.81 -8.89 2.44
CA GLU A 91 -3.32 -10.21 2.79
C GLU A 91 -3.73 -10.29 4.28
N THR A 92 -2.93 -9.72 5.17
CA THR A 92 -3.22 -9.70 6.61
C THR A 92 -4.51 -8.94 6.91
N ILE A 93 -4.79 -7.88 6.16
CA ILE A 93 -5.99 -7.07 6.33
C ILE A 93 -7.21 -7.76 5.76
N GLY A 94 -7.10 -8.34 4.56
CA GLY A 94 -8.16 -9.17 3.99
C GLY A 94 -8.56 -10.31 4.93
N LYS A 95 -7.58 -11.00 5.54
CA LYS A 95 -7.83 -12.06 6.53
C LYS A 95 -8.55 -11.58 7.80
N ARG A 96 -8.32 -10.34 8.23
CA ARG A 96 -8.95 -9.77 9.43
C ARG A 96 -10.34 -9.21 9.16
N ALA A 97 -10.59 -8.66 7.98
CA ALA A 97 -11.90 -8.15 7.61
C ALA A 97 -12.91 -9.28 7.34
N ALA A 98 -12.45 -10.47 6.98
CA ALA A 98 -13.28 -11.66 6.77
C ALA A 98 -13.58 -12.45 8.05
N ALA A 99 -13.03 -12.06 9.20
CA ALA A 99 -13.17 -12.73 10.51
C ALA A 99 -14.11 -11.94 11.43
#